data_AF-A0A946AVM0-F1
#
_entry.id   AF-A0A946AVM0-F1
#
_cell.length_a   1.000
_cell.length_b   1.000
_cell.length_c   1.000
_cell.angle_alpha   90.00
_cell.angle_beta   90.00
_cell.angle_gamma   90.00
#
_symmetry.space_group_name_H-M   'P 1'
#
loop_
_entity.id
_entity.type
_entity.pdbx_description
1 polymer ?
#
loop_
_entity_poly.entity_id
_entity_poly.type
_entity_poly.pdbx_seq_one_letter_code
_entity_poly.pdbx_strand_id
1 'polypeptide(L)' 'TLTRRLAKIQDEVVLYPGHNYGGKPFAPMGDVRETNSYLQIKSLEDWLAVMGG' A
#
# COMPACT_ATOMS: atom_id res chain seq x y z
N THR A 1 4.22 11.38 -3.55
CA THR A 1 2.92 10.73 -3.31
C THR A 1 2.96 9.96 -2.01
N LEU A 2 1.80 9.65 -1.41
CA LEU A 2 1.69 8.86 -0.18
C LEU A 2 2.30 7.45 -0.34
N THR A 3 2.07 6.80 -1.48
CA THR A 3 2.62 5.46 -1.82
C THR A 3 4.14 5.40 -1.74
N ARG A 4 4.85 6.41 -2.28
CA ARG A 4 6.32 6.49 -2.22
C ARG A 4 6.87 6.67 -0.81
N ARG A 5 6.11 7.30 0.09
CA ARG A 5 6.52 7.49 1.49
C ARG A 5 6.30 6.20 2.27
N LEU A 6 5.11 5.61 2.17
CA LEU A 6 4.79 4.31 2.78
C LEU A 6 5.76 3.21 2.32
N ALA A 7 6.14 3.18 1.04
CA ALA A 7 7.05 2.18 0.51
C ALA A 7 8.46 2.16 1.15
N LYS A 8 8.85 3.20 1.91
CA LYS A 8 10.17 3.28 2.57
C LYS A 8 10.12 3.00 4.06
N ILE A 9 8.94 2.83 4.64
CA ILE A 9 8.78 2.52 6.06
C ILE A 9 9.24 1.09 6.30
N GLN A 10 9.88 0.86 7.45
CA GLN A 10 10.38 -0.44 7.90
C GLN A 10 9.22 -1.42 8.13
N ASP A 11 9.45 -2.71 7.93
CA ASP A 11 8.40 -3.71 7.86
C ASP A 11 7.71 -3.97 9.22
N GLU A 12 8.42 -3.77 10.32
CA GLU A 12 7.92 -3.91 11.69
C GLU A 12 6.97 -2.79 12.12
N VAL A 13 6.94 -1.67 11.40
CA VAL A 13 6.05 -0.53 11.73
C VAL A 13 4.62 -0.91 11.42
N VAL A 14 3.72 -0.69 12.38
CA VAL A 14 2.28 -1.01 12.23
C VAL A 14 1.53 0.15 11.60
N LEU A 15 0.83 -0.11 10.50
CA LEU A 15 -0.05 0.83 9.82
C LEU A 15 -1.47 0.78 10.39
N TYR A 16 -1.95 1.93 10.86
CA TYR A 16 -3.35 2.15 11.26
C TYR A 16 -4.04 3.04 10.20
N PRO A 17 -5.00 2.52 9.42
CA PRO A 17 -5.68 3.28 8.39
C PRO A 17 -6.74 4.21 9.00
N GLY A 18 -7.06 5.30 8.29
CA GLY A 18 -8.16 6.19 8.70
C GLY A 18 -9.56 5.57 8.51
N HIS A 19 -9.70 4.62 7.58
CA HIS A 19 -10.94 3.88 7.31
C HIS A 19 -10.61 2.40 7.10
N ASN A 20 -11.47 1.50 7.58
CA ASN A 20 -11.35 0.05 7.41
C ASN A 20 -12.55 -0.51 6.63
N TYR A 21 -12.39 -0.70 5.32
CA TYR A 21 -13.38 -1.34 4.45
C TYR A 21 -13.11 -2.84 4.24
N GLY A 22 -12.03 -3.39 4.80
CA GLY A 22 -11.51 -4.74 4.50
C GLY A 22 -11.43 -5.68 5.71
N GLY A 23 -12.03 -5.32 6.84
CA GLY A 23 -12.12 -6.15 8.04
C GLY A 23 -10.88 -6.10 8.95
N LYS A 24 -9.65 -6.09 8.42
CA LYS A 24 -8.42 -6.03 9.24
C LYS A 24 -8.15 -4.58 9.70
N PRO A 25 -8.14 -4.29 11.02
CA PRO A 25 -8.07 -2.92 11.54
C PRO A 25 -6.67 -2.29 11.48
N PHE A 26 -5.61 -3.10 11.41
CA PHE A 26 -4.21 -2.66 11.29
C PHE A 26 -3.33 -3.82 10.79
N ALA A 27 -2.13 -3.52 10.29
CA ALA A 27 -1.16 -4.54 9.91
C ALA A 27 0.27 -3.97 9.91
N PRO A 28 1.32 -4.79 10.16
CA PRO A 28 2.71 -4.43 9.90
C PRO A 28 2.90 -4.03 8.42
N MET A 29 3.81 -3.09 8.17
CA MET A 29 4.11 -2.61 6.82
C MET A 29 4.65 -3.72 5.91
N GLY A 30 5.32 -4.75 6.46
CA GLY A 30 5.71 -5.95 5.73
C GLY A 30 4.51 -6.66 5.09
N ASP A 31 3.52 -7.05 5.90
CA ASP A 31 2.26 -7.66 5.43
C ASP A 31 1.56 -6.79 4.38
N VAL A 32 1.49 -5.47 4.65
CA VAL A 32 0.83 -4.53 3.74
C VAL A 32 1.55 -4.49 2.41
N ARG A 33 2.88 -4.51 2.41
CA ARG A 33 3.67 -4.51 1.18
C ARG A 33 3.42 -5.78 0.38
N GLU A 34 3.43 -6.96 1.01
CA GLU A 34 3.20 -8.24 0.32
C GLU A 34 1.81 -8.36 -0.29
N THR A 35 0.79 -7.80 0.36
CA THR A 35 -0.62 -8.02 0.00
C THR A 35 -1.30 -6.86 -0.72
N ASN A 36 -0.79 -5.63 -0.61
CA ASN A 36 -1.39 -4.45 -1.23
C ASN A 36 -0.99 -4.34 -2.71
N SER A 37 -1.93 -4.63 -3.62
CA SER A 37 -1.70 -4.59 -5.07
C SER A 37 -1.17 -3.25 -5.57
N TYR A 38 -1.51 -2.12 -4.96
CA TYR A 38 -1.02 -0.80 -5.37
C TYR A 38 0.44 -0.56 -5.00
N LEU A 39 0.94 -1.19 -3.94
CA LEU A 39 2.37 -1.12 -3.58
C LEU A 39 3.23 -2.05 -4.46
N GLN A 40 2.61 -2.95 -5.22
CA GLN A 40 3.30 -3.85 -6.15
C GLN A 40 3.52 -3.27 -7.55
N ILE A 41 2.84 -2.18 -7.90
CA ILE A 41 2.95 -1.52 -9.20
C ILE A 41 4.35 -0.89 -9.36
N LYS A 42 5.04 -1.19 -10.46
CA LYS A 42 6.46 -0.83 -10.67
C LYS A 42 6.67 0.41 -11.54
N SER A 43 5.69 0.82 -12.33
CA SER A 43 5.79 1.97 -13.23
C SER A 43 4.58 2.90 -13.13
N LEU A 44 4.75 4.15 -13.60
CA LEU A 44 3.63 5.10 -13.69
C LEU A 44 2.61 4.66 -14.74
N GLU A 45 3.06 4.08 -15.84
CA GLU A 45 2.20 3.58 -16.91
C GLU A 45 1.28 2.45 -16.42
N ASP A 46 1.83 1.45 -15.73
CA ASP A 46 1.04 0.38 -15.11
C ASP A 46 0.03 0.94 -14.09
N TRP A 47 0.44 1.95 -13.32
CA TRP A 47 -0.43 2.60 -12.36
C TRP A 47 -1.62 3.29 -13.04
N LEU A 48 -1.36 4.01 -14.15
CA LEU A 48 -2.41 4.67 -14.92
C LEU A 48 -3.37 3.65 -15.56
N ALA A 49 -2.86 2.51 -16.05
CA ALA A 49 -3.69 1.45 -16.60
C ALA A 49 -4.64 0.83 -15.55
N VAL A 50 -4.18 0.64 -14.31
CA VAL A 50 -5.00 0.10 -13.21
C VAL A 50 -6.02 1.12 -12.68
N MET A 51 -5.66 2.40 -12.66
CA MET A 51 -6.50 3.46 -12.12
C MET A 51 -7.53 4.02 -13.12
N GLY A 52 -7.59 3.46 -14.34
CA GLY A 52 -8.55 3.83 -15.37
C GLY A 52 -8.17 5.11 -16.11
N GLY A 53 -6.95 5.16 -16.64
CA GLY A 53 -6.43 6.26 -17.46
C GLY A 53 -7.42 6.83 -18.48
#